data_AF-A0AAX1Q989-F1
#
_entry.id   AF-A0AAX1Q989-F1
#
_cell.length_a   1.000
_cell.length_b   1.000
_cell.length_c   1.000
_cell.angle_alpha   90.00
_cell.angle_beta   90.00
_cell.angle_gamma   90.00
#
_symmetry.space_group_name_H-M   'P 1'
#
loop_
_entity.id
_entity.type
_entity.pdbx_description
1 polymer ?
#
loop_
_entity_poly.entity_id
_entity_poly.type
_entity_poly.pdbx_seq_one_letter_code
_entity_poly.pdbx_strand_id
1 'polypeptide(L)'
;MRAVNLSYNITGQGLLRTYMYPYTTELYEFLTKFKYDTKFHSTKQLGAIQYLLRGAHHTRYEYIFLQWTLIHQLKDKAKGLGLNSNNVSTDGLFLPNIGKNPTGSEILQCLALLTNMGHFPDTFSASKVWLHLLRKNFRNLRTGLKRGLQDEEKYLLDDMISNFDTYNIHLINALFLLERYRRVDGGNEIIDFSKKLIIEYINNENEQLKKYWKIYKSIRKIAYVLMDSHYAPIPFNLELSSIVLNLDHYQDSLIDSSSAFQKALEQMNIVLENSLYLDPNSLLVSNMRSEQISYKLGSLPIKEKIDKISVIRDLLEPLNEKSDGISAIFQKQDILSFPQPDWDINNVLDITYNEIDYYQSIFPIDTWEFERELTEALGVNSCRVSAAYPPSRKNFRLVFSIKNNVADTKKIYKALDITKQAIELDLDFKERGFQNNNQAEDEFKAKIFKYLLKYSFGFEKEYVLDYPITKKVNNVPLFFGRGSVNVSNLIQKYIDDVKDNLSTDQVHELKVVRDRIRDLNYRGLILAFLGSTKIRKANETTFSCEFDGIVYLPYRKKEEFLFVIEAKNKPNGSTEAKAQLKKRLKQHLPKTFDYQIDDLGNKAACASIFSKSK
;
A
#
# COMPACT_ATOMS: atom_id res chain seq x y z
N MET A 1 -12.51 26.53 33.93
CA MET A 1 -11.09 26.30 33.59
C MET A 1 -10.68 27.24 32.44
N ARG A 2 -9.42 27.72 32.37
CA ARG A 2 -8.93 28.59 31.27
C ARG A 2 -8.19 27.74 30.23
N ALA A 3 -8.13 28.22 28.98
CA ALA A 3 -7.35 27.57 27.94
C ALA A 3 -5.85 27.60 28.28
N VAL A 4 -5.15 26.49 28.01
CA VAL A 4 -3.71 26.33 28.29
C VAL A 4 -2.92 26.63 27.03
N ASN A 5 -1.96 27.55 27.10
CA ASN A 5 -1.06 27.85 25.99
C ASN A 5 0.02 26.77 25.88
N LEU A 6 0.25 26.26 24.68
CA LEU A 6 1.27 25.28 24.37
C LEU A 6 2.17 25.75 23.24
N SER A 7 3.43 25.35 23.31
CA SER A 7 4.40 25.57 22.24
C SER A 7 5.16 24.28 21.95
N TYR A 8 5.28 23.93 20.67
CA TYR A 8 6.03 22.74 20.24
C TYR A 8 6.75 23.05 18.93
N ASN A 9 8.00 22.59 18.81
CA ASN A 9 8.77 22.74 17.59
C ASN A 9 8.55 21.52 16.69
N ILE A 10 7.86 21.71 15.56
CA ILE A 10 7.64 20.64 14.58
C ILE A 10 8.65 20.78 13.45
N THR A 11 9.42 19.73 13.18
CA THR A 11 10.38 19.69 12.06
C THR A 11 9.69 20.07 10.74
N GLY A 12 10.32 20.95 9.97
CA GLY A 12 9.78 21.48 8.71
C GLY A 12 8.75 22.60 8.87
N GLN A 13 8.19 22.82 10.07
CA GLN A 13 7.17 23.85 10.33
C GLN A 13 7.59 24.89 11.37
N GLY A 14 8.66 24.62 12.13
CA GLY A 14 9.20 25.51 13.15
C GLY A 14 8.41 25.51 14.46
N LEU A 15 8.61 26.56 15.26
CA LEU A 15 7.94 26.73 16.54
C LEU A 15 6.48 27.14 16.35
N LEU A 16 5.57 26.21 16.63
CA LEU A 16 4.13 26.45 16.59
C LEU A 16 3.60 26.73 18.01
N ARG A 17 2.56 27.57 18.08
CA ARG A 17 1.84 27.89 19.31
C ARG A 17 0.35 27.62 19.12
N THR A 18 -0.27 27.03 20.12
CA THR A 18 -1.70 26.74 20.13
C THR A 18 -2.26 26.80 21.54
N TYR A 19 -3.59 26.75 21.66
CA TYR A 19 -4.27 26.66 22.95
C TYR A 19 -5.02 25.35 23.06
N MET A 20 -4.81 24.63 24.16
CA MET A 20 -5.65 23.52 24.57
C MET A 20 -6.85 24.06 25.35
N TYR A 21 -8.07 23.82 24.87
CA TYR A 21 -9.28 24.34 25.49
C TYR A 21 -9.73 23.51 26.70
N PRO A 22 -10.59 24.07 27.59
CA PRO A 22 -11.01 23.42 28.84
C PRO A 22 -11.42 21.94 28.70
N TYR A 23 -12.31 21.62 27.78
CA TYR A 23 -12.74 20.23 27.55
C TYR A 23 -11.60 19.30 27.16
N THR A 24 -10.71 19.77 26.29
CA THR A 24 -9.55 18.99 25.84
C THR A 24 -8.50 18.86 26.93
N THR A 25 -8.34 19.88 27.77
CA THR A 25 -7.43 19.86 28.94
C THR A 25 -7.86 18.77 29.91
N GLU A 26 -9.13 18.77 30.29
CA GLU A 26 -9.69 17.75 31.19
C GLU A 26 -9.51 16.33 30.63
N LEU A 27 -9.82 16.14 29.34
CA LEU A 27 -9.65 14.85 28.68
C LEU A 27 -8.18 14.43 28.59
N TYR A 28 -7.28 15.34 28.25
CA TYR A 28 -5.85 15.05 28.12
C TYR A 28 -5.23 14.65 29.46
N GLU A 29 -5.55 15.39 30.53
CA GLU A 29 -5.11 15.08 31.89
C GLU A 29 -5.66 13.73 32.35
N PHE A 30 -6.93 13.42 32.05
CA PHE A 30 -7.52 12.12 32.31
C PHE A 30 -6.76 11.00 31.59
N LEU A 31 -6.51 11.12 30.29
CA LEU A 31 -5.79 10.11 29.51
C LEU A 31 -4.32 9.97 29.95
N THR A 32 -3.70 11.04 30.45
CA THR A 32 -2.31 11.01 30.97
C THR A 32 -2.19 10.08 32.18
N LYS A 33 -3.24 9.93 33.00
CA LYS A 33 -3.29 8.94 34.09
C LYS A 33 -3.10 7.50 33.60
N PHE A 34 -3.39 7.24 32.31
CA PHE A 34 -3.23 5.95 31.63
C PHE A 34 -2.07 5.95 30.61
N LYS A 35 -1.08 6.83 30.77
CA LYS A 35 0.15 6.88 29.95
C LYS A 35 -0.05 7.21 28.46
N TYR A 36 -1.19 7.81 28.10
CA TYR A 36 -1.42 8.22 26.71
C TYR A 36 -0.51 9.35 26.24
N ASP A 37 -0.09 10.26 27.12
CA ASP A 37 0.94 11.26 26.81
C ASP A 37 2.20 10.59 26.24
N THR A 38 2.75 9.61 26.97
CA THR A 38 3.90 8.82 26.52
C THR A 38 3.60 8.03 25.23
N LYS A 39 2.39 7.47 25.09
CA LYS A 39 1.99 6.76 23.87
C LYS A 39 1.96 7.69 22.65
N PHE A 40 1.42 8.90 22.77
CA PHE A 40 1.33 9.86 21.67
C PHE A 40 2.72 10.33 21.22
N HIS A 41 3.63 10.57 22.16
CA HIS A 41 4.99 11.00 21.86
C HIS A 41 5.89 9.87 21.34
N SER A 42 5.58 8.61 21.65
CA SER A 42 6.37 7.47 21.15
C SER A 42 5.81 6.86 19.86
N THR A 43 4.49 6.88 19.66
CA THR A 43 3.86 6.28 18.49
C THR A 43 4.19 7.05 17.22
N LYS A 44 4.87 6.42 16.27
CA LYS A 44 5.15 7.05 14.97
C LYS A 44 3.91 7.08 14.11
N GLN A 45 3.69 8.20 13.43
CA GLN A 45 2.50 8.41 12.60
C GLN A 45 2.45 7.42 11.42
N LEU A 46 3.58 7.24 10.74
CA LEU A 46 3.74 6.33 9.60
C LEU A 46 3.82 4.83 9.97
N GLY A 47 3.80 4.49 11.26
CA GLY A 47 3.84 3.11 11.75
C GLY A 47 4.97 2.30 11.14
N ALA A 48 4.64 1.20 10.44
CA ALA A 48 5.62 0.31 9.83
C ALA A 48 6.49 0.96 8.73
N ILE A 49 6.03 2.01 8.07
CA ILE A 49 6.79 2.64 6.97
C ILE A 49 8.08 3.30 7.50
N GLN A 50 8.15 3.66 8.78
CA GLN A 50 9.35 4.22 9.41
C GLN A 50 10.58 3.30 9.29
N TYR A 51 10.38 1.98 9.17
CA TYR A 51 11.49 1.02 9.05
C TYR A 51 12.14 1.09 7.65
N LEU A 52 11.43 1.64 6.66
CA LEU A 52 11.95 1.95 5.33
C LEU A 52 12.49 3.38 5.26
N LEU A 53 11.67 4.36 5.67
CA LEU A 53 11.99 5.78 5.63
C LEU A 53 12.65 6.24 6.93
N ARG A 54 13.98 6.13 6.95
CA ARG A 54 14.80 6.39 8.15
C ARG A 54 14.67 7.79 8.73
N GLY A 55 14.23 8.79 7.95
CA GLY A 55 14.01 10.16 8.45
C GLY A 55 12.61 10.39 9.02
N ALA A 56 11.66 9.48 8.79
CA ALA A 56 10.25 9.68 9.12
C ALA A 56 9.96 9.37 10.60
N HIS A 57 10.34 10.30 11.47
CA HIS A 57 10.27 10.12 12.92
C HIS A 57 9.13 10.85 13.59
N HIS A 58 8.27 11.54 12.83
CA HIS A 58 7.20 12.31 13.43
C HIS A 58 6.16 11.40 14.09
N THR A 59 5.60 11.92 15.17
CA THR A 59 4.82 11.20 16.18
C THR A 59 3.35 11.53 16.06
N ARG A 60 2.51 10.69 16.67
CA ARG A 60 1.08 10.97 16.80
C ARG A 60 0.83 12.27 17.58
N TYR A 61 1.68 12.58 18.57
CA TYR A 61 1.58 13.84 19.31
C TYR A 61 1.76 15.04 18.38
N GLU A 62 2.79 15.04 17.53
CA GLU A 62 3.00 16.13 16.56
C GLU A 62 1.83 16.28 15.60
N TYR A 63 1.25 15.15 15.16
CA TYR A 63 0.03 15.14 14.34
C TYR A 63 -1.19 15.74 15.07
N ILE A 64 -1.39 15.40 16.35
CA ILE A 64 -2.46 15.95 17.19
C ILE A 64 -2.23 17.45 17.43
N PHE A 65 -1.00 17.84 17.75
CA PHE A 65 -0.63 19.23 18.00
C PHE A 65 -0.87 20.12 16.78
N LEU A 66 -0.52 19.62 15.59
CA LEU A 66 -0.79 20.34 14.34
C LEU A 66 -2.30 20.50 14.09
N GLN A 67 -3.10 19.45 14.33
CA GLN A 67 -4.55 19.56 14.24
C GLN A 67 -5.10 20.59 15.23
N TRP A 68 -4.65 20.60 16.49
CA TRP A 68 -5.03 21.62 17.46
C TRP A 68 -4.66 23.02 17.02
N THR A 69 -3.48 23.19 16.43
CA THR A 69 -3.01 24.46 15.87
C THR A 69 -3.94 24.94 14.75
N LEU A 70 -4.28 24.08 13.80
CA LEU A 70 -5.21 24.40 12.72
C LEU A 70 -6.62 24.72 13.25
N ILE A 71 -7.12 23.95 14.22
CA ILE A 71 -8.43 24.20 14.87
C ILE A 71 -8.42 25.58 15.55
N HIS A 72 -7.35 25.91 16.28
CA HIS A 72 -7.24 27.20 16.96
C HIS A 72 -7.16 28.36 15.95
N GLN A 73 -6.35 28.24 14.90
CA GLN A 73 -6.27 29.26 13.85
C GLN A 73 -7.61 29.46 13.13
N LEU A 74 -8.34 28.38 12.84
CA LEU A 74 -9.68 28.46 12.26
C LEU A 74 -10.68 29.14 13.19
N LYS A 75 -10.64 28.81 14.48
CA LYS A 75 -11.51 29.45 15.47
C LYS A 75 -11.28 30.96 15.55
N ASP A 76 -10.04 31.42 15.43
CA ASP A 76 -9.68 32.83 15.56
C ASP A 76 -9.89 33.63 14.26
N LYS A 77 -9.58 33.04 13.10
CA LYS A 77 -9.56 33.74 11.80
C LYS A 77 -10.80 33.51 10.93
N ALA A 78 -11.38 32.30 10.91
CA ALA A 78 -12.48 31.94 10.02
C ALA A 78 -13.86 32.13 10.69
N LYS A 79 -14.32 33.39 10.69
CA LYS A 79 -15.61 33.79 11.28
C LYS A 79 -16.78 33.23 10.46
N GLY A 80 -17.63 32.42 11.09
CA GLY A 80 -18.84 31.86 10.46
C GLY A 80 -18.93 30.33 10.54
N LEU A 81 -17.82 29.64 10.84
CA LEU A 81 -17.77 28.18 10.98
C LEU A 81 -18.47 27.65 12.26
N GLY A 82 -18.87 28.54 13.17
CA GLY A 82 -19.51 28.18 14.45
C GLY A 82 -18.56 27.58 15.48
N LEU A 83 -17.24 27.65 15.27
CA LEU A 83 -16.23 27.07 16.18
C LEU A 83 -16.17 27.76 17.56
N ASN A 84 -16.67 29.00 17.66
CA ASN A 84 -16.84 29.74 18.92
C ASN A 84 -18.22 29.55 19.57
N SER A 85 -19.15 28.84 18.91
CA SER A 85 -20.52 28.72 19.39
C SER A 85 -20.62 27.67 20.51
N ASN A 86 -21.24 28.06 21.62
CA ASN A 86 -21.64 27.15 22.72
C ASN A 86 -23.03 26.53 22.49
N ASN A 87 -23.69 26.85 21.37
CA ASN A 87 -25.03 26.38 21.02
C ASN A 87 -24.99 25.12 20.13
N VAL A 88 -23.90 24.35 20.17
CA VAL A 88 -23.93 23.01 19.58
C VAL A 88 -24.97 22.22 20.38
N SER A 89 -26.04 21.67 19.77
CA SER A 89 -26.95 20.87 20.59
C SER A 89 -26.22 19.59 21.01
N THR A 90 -26.14 19.43 22.32
CA THR A 90 -25.16 18.61 23.03
C THR A 90 -25.87 17.59 23.89
N ASP A 91 -26.97 17.01 23.43
CA ASP A 91 -27.59 15.91 24.17
C ASP A 91 -26.48 14.88 24.45
N GLY A 92 -26.15 14.67 25.73
CA GLY A 92 -25.06 13.81 26.18
C GLY A 92 -23.61 14.25 25.88
N LEU A 93 -23.35 15.37 25.19
CA LEU A 93 -22.00 15.91 24.96
C LEU A 93 -21.67 17.05 25.93
N PHE A 94 -21.72 16.75 27.22
CA PHE A 94 -21.54 17.72 28.29
C PHE A 94 -20.63 17.15 29.40
N LEU A 95 -19.80 18.01 29.99
CA LEU A 95 -18.93 17.68 31.10
C LEU A 95 -19.36 18.53 32.32
N PRO A 96 -20.07 17.95 33.30
CA PRO A 96 -20.58 18.67 34.46
C PRO A 96 -19.53 19.45 35.24
N ASN A 97 -18.33 18.89 35.41
CA ASN A 97 -17.20 19.57 36.05
C ASN A 97 -16.74 20.87 35.35
N ILE A 98 -17.03 21.07 34.06
CA ILE A 98 -16.73 22.31 33.33
C ILE A 98 -17.90 23.32 33.43
N GLY A 99 -19.13 22.83 33.57
CA GLY A 99 -20.31 23.64 33.83
C GLY A 99 -20.81 24.49 32.65
N LYS A 100 -20.30 24.26 31.44
CA LYS A 100 -20.70 24.95 30.20
C LYS A 100 -20.67 23.99 29.03
N ASN A 101 -21.58 24.14 28.07
CA ASN A 101 -21.55 23.35 26.83
C ASN A 101 -20.23 23.55 26.07
N PRO A 102 -19.71 22.51 25.40
CA PRO A 102 -18.50 22.61 24.63
C PRO A 102 -18.73 23.47 23.38
N THR A 103 -17.72 24.26 23.03
CA THR A 103 -17.64 24.91 21.73
C THR A 103 -17.39 23.89 20.62
N GLY A 104 -17.69 24.26 19.37
CA GLY A 104 -17.26 23.46 18.21
C GLY A 104 -15.74 23.19 18.20
N SER A 105 -14.93 24.17 18.58
CA SER A 105 -13.46 23.99 18.66
C SER A 105 -13.03 22.96 19.72
N GLU A 106 -13.71 22.92 20.87
CA GLU A 106 -13.45 21.95 21.94
C GLU A 106 -13.83 20.53 21.50
N ILE A 107 -14.97 20.37 20.83
CA ILE A 107 -15.38 19.08 20.26
C ILE A 107 -14.30 18.56 19.30
N LEU A 108 -13.80 19.41 18.39
CA LEU A 108 -12.78 19.02 17.43
C LEU A 108 -11.42 18.68 18.10
N GLN A 109 -11.00 19.44 19.10
CA GLN A 109 -9.75 19.17 19.82
C GLN A 109 -9.82 17.87 20.64
N CYS A 110 -10.97 17.59 21.29
CA CYS A 110 -11.19 16.31 21.97
C CYS A 110 -11.20 15.15 20.97
N LEU A 111 -11.85 15.32 19.81
CA LEU A 111 -11.87 14.29 18.77
C LEU A 111 -10.47 13.97 18.22
N ALA A 112 -9.58 14.96 18.14
CA ALA A 112 -8.16 14.76 17.79
C ALA A 112 -7.44 13.77 18.72
N LEU A 113 -7.70 13.82 20.03
CA LEU A 113 -7.16 12.86 20.99
C LEU A 113 -7.80 11.48 20.83
N LEU A 114 -9.13 11.43 20.83
CA LEU A 114 -9.90 10.19 20.85
C LEU A 114 -9.69 9.35 19.59
N THR A 115 -9.58 9.99 18.42
CA THR A 115 -9.28 9.28 17.17
C THR A 115 -7.84 8.81 17.05
N ASN A 116 -6.93 9.22 17.94
CA ASN A 116 -5.55 8.75 17.95
C ASN A 116 -5.23 7.75 19.07
N MET A 117 -6.04 7.69 20.14
CA MET A 117 -5.73 6.86 21.33
C MET A 117 -5.73 5.35 21.04
N GLY A 118 -6.62 4.89 20.15
CA GLY A 118 -6.80 3.47 19.86
C GLY A 118 -5.87 2.88 18.81
N HIS A 119 -4.98 3.69 18.21
CA HIS A 119 -4.01 3.19 17.24
C HIS A 119 -2.93 2.33 17.89
N PHE A 120 -2.51 1.30 17.15
CA PHE A 120 -1.30 0.54 17.46
C PHE A 120 -0.05 1.27 16.95
N PRO A 121 1.12 1.05 17.58
CA PRO A 121 2.39 1.56 17.10
C PRO A 121 2.73 1.29 15.62
N ASP A 122 2.51 0.07 15.12
CA ASP A 122 2.69 -0.29 13.70
C ASP A 122 1.45 0.03 12.84
N THR A 123 0.52 0.82 13.38
CA THR A 123 -0.67 1.39 12.72
C THR A 123 -1.45 0.37 11.88
N PHE A 124 -1.53 0.57 10.56
CA PHE A 124 -2.33 -0.26 9.66
C PHE A 124 -1.83 -1.70 9.55
N SER A 125 -0.52 -1.94 9.71
CA SER A 125 0.03 -3.29 9.72
C SER A 125 -0.50 -4.09 10.91
N ALA A 126 -0.48 -3.49 12.10
CA ALA A 126 -1.05 -4.08 13.30
C ALA A 126 -2.58 -4.22 13.23
N SER A 127 -3.29 -3.19 12.73
CA SER A 127 -4.75 -3.23 12.55
C SER A 127 -5.19 -4.35 11.61
N LYS A 128 -4.43 -4.61 10.54
CA LYS A 128 -4.68 -5.69 9.59
C LYS A 128 -4.64 -7.07 10.27
N VAL A 129 -3.61 -7.33 11.08
CA VAL A 129 -3.52 -8.57 11.87
C VAL A 129 -4.65 -8.64 12.89
N TRP A 130 -4.93 -7.54 13.61
CA TRP A 130 -5.99 -7.47 14.61
C TRP A 130 -7.37 -7.83 14.04
N LEU A 131 -7.74 -7.26 12.88
CA LEU A 131 -8.99 -7.57 12.20
C LEU A 131 -9.08 -9.01 11.72
N HIS A 132 -8.00 -9.58 11.18
CA HIS A 132 -7.96 -10.99 10.82
C HIS A 132 -8.29 -11.89 12.02
N LEU A 133 -7.66 -11.62 13.17
CA LEU A 133 -7.89 -12.39 14.39
C LEU A 133 -9.33 -12.27 14.89
N LEU A 134 -9.90 -11.07 14.84
CA LEU A 134 -11.30 -10.84 15.18
C LEU A 134 -12.25 -11.56 14.21
N ARG A 135 -11.99 -11.48 12.90
CA ARG A 135 -12.79 -12.13 11.86
C ARG A 135 -12.81 -13.65 12.03
N LYS A 136 -11.65 -14.26 12.27
CA LYS A 136 -11.50 -15.69 12.54
C LYS A 136 -11.90 -16.09 13.97
N ASN A 137 -12.26 -15.12 14.81
CA ASN A 137 -12.50 -15.30 16.24
C ASN A 137 -11.40 -16.13 16.92
N PHE A 138 -10.14 -15.85 16.57
CA PHE A 138 -8.98 -16.58 17.04
C PHE A 138 -9.00 -16.71 18.56
N ARG A 139 -9.00 -17.94 19.08
CA ARG A 139 -9.09 -18.26 20.52
C ARG A 139 -10.18 -17.45 21.26
N ASN A 140 -11.35 -17.26 20.63
CA ASN A 140 -12.50 -16.50 21.15
C ASN A 140 -12.25 -15.00 21.39
N LEU A 141 -11.24 -14.40 20.73
CA LEU A 141 -10.89 -12.99 20.87
C LEU A 141 -12.05 -12.04 20.55
N ARG A 142 -12.78 -12.27 19.45
CA ARG A 142 -13.94 -11.43 19.07
C ARG A 142 -15.05 -11.54 20.11
N THR A 143 -15.34 -12.74 20.59
CA THR A 143 -16.31 -12.95 21.68
C THR A 143 -15.89 -12.18 22.93
N GLY A 144 -14.60 -12.27 23.30
CA GLY A 144 -14.03 -11.53 24.42
C GLY A 144 -14.17 -10.02 24.27
N LEU A 145 -13.83 -9.48 23.10
CA LEU A 145 -13.90 -8.05 22.80
C LEU A 145 -15.35 -7.56 22.90
N LYS A 146 -16.30 -8.28 22.27
CA LYS A 146 -17.73 -7.98 22.33
C LYS A 146 -18.28 -7.94 23.74
N ARG A 147 -17.83 -8.80 24.66
CA ARG A 147 -18.25 -8.77 26.06
C ARG A 147 -17.88 -7.46 26.77
N GLY A 148 -16.85 -6.77 26.31
CA GLY A 148 -16.49 -5.46 26.83
C GLY A 148 -17.25 -4.30 26.16
N LEU A 149 -17.89 -4.51 25.03
CA LEU A 149 -18.55 -3.45 24.26
C LEU A 149 -20.02 -3.31 24.63
N GLN A 150 -20.57 -2.11 24.45
CA GLN A 150 -22.02 -1.85 24.48
C GLN A 150 -22.69 -2.34 23.18
N ASP A 151 -24.01 -2.45 23.16
CA ASP A 151 -24.72 -3.06 22.01
C ASP A 151 -24.49 -2.30 20.70
N GLU A 152 -24.60 -0.98 20.69
CA GLU A 152 -24.28 -0.15 19.51
C GLU A 152 -22.83 -0.37 19.02
N GLU A 153 -21.88 -0.41 19.96
CA GLU A 153 -20.46 -0.64 19.66
C GLU A 153 -20.20 -2.04 19.09
N LYS A 154 -20.99 -3.05 19.48
CA LYS A 154 -20.91 -4.41 18.90
C LYS A 154 -21.36 -4.41 17.45
N TYR A 155 -22.42 -3.66 17.11
CA TYR A 155 -22.88 -3.53 15.73
C TYR A 155 -21.82 -2.85 14.85
N LEU A 156 -21.22 -1.77 15.35
CA LEU A 156 -20.11 -1.10 14.66
C LEU A 156 -18.90 -2.02 14.46
N LEU A 157 -18.54 -2.81 15.48
CA LEU A 157 -17.48 -3.82 15.36
C LEU A 157 -17.82 -4.87 14.30
N ASP A 158 -19.06 -5.36 14.24
CA ASP A 158 -19.48 -6.35 13.26
C ASP A 158 -19.41 -5.83 11.83
N ASP A 159 -19.83 -4.58 11.60
CA ASP A 159 -19.69 -3.93 10.30
C ASP A 159 -18.20 -3.80 9.89
N MET A 160 -17.35 -3.30 10.80
CA MET A 160 -15.91 -3.16 10.53
C MET A 160 -15.23 -4.51 10.27
N ILE A 161 -15.64 -5.59 10.95
CA ILE A 161 -15.13 -6.96 10.69
C ILE A 161 -15.63 -7.49 9.35
N SER A 162 -16.91 -7.27 9.04
CA SER A 162 -17.53 -7.70 7.78
C SER A 162 -16.79 -7.08 6.59
N ASN A 163 -16.59 -5.76 6.66
CA ASN A 163 -15.94 -4.95 5.63
C ASN A 163 -14.41 -5.01 5.70
N PHE A 164 -13.80 -5.60 6.73
CA PHE A 164 -12.35 -5.58 6.98
C PHE A 164 -11.76 -4.15 7.00
N ASP A 165 -12.39 -3.26 7.78
CA ASP A 165 -12.07 -1.84 7.85
C ASP A 165 -10.83 -1.57 8.75
N THR A 166 -9.65 -1.79 8.17
CA THR A 166 -8.34 -1.51 8.80
C THR A 166 -8.15 -0.05 9.16
N TYR A 167 -8.89 0.87 8.53
CA TYR A 167 -8.75 2.30 8.73
C TYR A 167 -9.45 2.77 9.99
N ASN A 168 -10.60 2.17 10.37
CA ASN A 168 -11.41 2.65 11.50
C ASN A 168 -11.44 1.74 12.74
N ILE A 169 -10.91 0.51 12.68
CA ILE A 169 -10.94 -0.42 13.83
C ILE A 169 -10.31 0.13 15.11
N HIS A 170 -9.37 1.07 14.99
CA HIS A 170 -8.77 1.77 16.12
C HIS A 170 -9.79 2.55 16.97
N LEU A 171 -10.93 2.96 16.40
CA LEU A 171 -12.00 3.64 17.15
C LEU A 171 -12.72 2.67 18.09
N ILE A 172 -12.93 1.41 17.67
CA ILE A 172 -13.46 0.36 18.55
C ILE A 172 -12.46 0.05 19.67
N ASN A 173 -11.15 0.02 19.37
CA ASN A 173 -10.13 -0.13 20.40
C ASN A 173 -10.21 1.00 21.43
N ALA A 174 -10.43 2.25 20.99
CA ALA A 174 -10.61 3.39 21.88
C ALA A 174 -11.86 3.25 22.77
N LEU A 175 -13.02 2.92 22.18
CA LEU A 175 -14.27 2.67 22.92
C LEU A 175 -14.10 1.56 23.95
N PHE A 176 -13.42 0.47 23.56
CA PHE A 176 -13.13 -0.64 24.45
C PHE A 176 -12.24 -0.20 25.63
N LEU A 177 -11.21 0.60 25.41
CA LEU A 177 -10.31 1.04 26.48
C LEU A 177 -10.98 2.06 27.42
N LEU A 178 -11.71 3.03 26.87
CA LEU A 178 -12.41 4.06 27.65
C LEU A 178 -13.32 3.47 28.73
N GLU A 179 -14.12 2.47 28.38
CA GLU A 179 -15.03 1.83 29.33
C GLU A 179 -14.28 1.11 30.49
N ARG A 180 -13.01 0.75 30.27
CA ARG A 180 -12.15 0.12 31.30
C ARG A 180 -11.46 1.14 32.20
N TYR A 181 -11.51 2.42 31.84
CA TYR A 181 -11.01 3.53 32.64
C TYR A 181 -12.06 4.16 33.56
N ARG A 182 -13.30 3.63 33.52
CA ARG A 182 -14.48 4.14 34.25
C ARG A 182 -14.32 4.22 35.76
N ARG A 183 -13.49 3.36 36.35
CA ARG A 183 -13.33 3.23 37.82
C ARG A 183 -12.49 4.33 38.46
N VAL A 184 -11.92 5.27 37.69
CA VAL A 184 -11.18 6.40 38.24
C VAL A 184 -12.14 7.51 38.65
N ASP A 185 -11.88 8.15 39.79
CA ASP A 185 -12.70 9.26 40.31
C ASP A 185 -12.87 10.37 39.26
N GLY A 186 -14.11 10.81 39.05
CA GLY A 186 -14.49 11.76 38.01
C GLY A 186 -14.46 11.21 36.57
N GLY A 187 -14.07 9.95 36.38
CA GLY A 187 -13.90 9.35 35.06
C GLY A 187 -15.20 9.05 34.31
N ASN A 188 -16.32 8.81 35.02
CA ASN A 188 -17.61 8.45 34.42
C ASN A 188 -18.05 9.47 33.36
N GLU A 189 -18.09 10.75 33.73
CA GLU A 189 -18.56 11.84 32.87
C GLU A 189 -17.65 12.00 31.64
N ILE A 190 -16.33 11.95 31.84
CA ILE A 190 -15.33 12.04 30.78
C ILE A 190 -15.48 10.89 29.78
N ILE A 191 -15.73 9.69 30.29
CA ILE A 191 -15.90 8.50 29.45
C ILE A 191 -17.21 8.54 28.68
N ASP A 192 -18.31 8.92 29.32
CA ASP A 192 -19.61 9.00 28.64
C ASP A 192 -19.57 10.07 27.53
N PHE A 193 -18.99 11.23 27.81
CA PHE A 193 -18.70 12.26 26.81
C PHE A 193 -17.83 11.71 25.66
N SER A 194 -16.72 11.06 25.99
CA SER A 194 -15.74 10.58 25.00
C SER A 194 -16.31 9.50 24.10
N LYS A 195 -17.02 8.53 24.68
CA LYS A 195 -17.65 7.44 23.94
C LYS A 195 -18.74 7.97 23.02
N LYS A 196 -19.61 8.85 23.53
CA LYS A 196 -20.64 9.48 22.71
C LYS A 196 -20.03 10.26 21.55
N LEU A 197 -18.96 11.03 21.80
CA LEU A 197 -18.27 11.79 20.76
C LEU A 197 -17.70 10.88 19.66
N ILE A 198 -17.10 9.75 20.01
CA ILE A 198 -16.60 8.77 19.03
C ILE A 198 -17.76 8.17 18.22
N ILE A 199 -18.84 7.72 18.88
CA ILE A 199 -20.00 7.10 18.23
C ILE A 199 -20.67 8.09 17.26
N GLU A 200 -20.92 9.32 17.69
CA GLU A 200 -21.49 10.38 16.85
C GLU A 200 -20.62 10.69 15.62
N TYR A 201 -19.28 10.61 15.78
CA TYR A 201 -18.35 10.78 14.66
C TYR A 201 -18.36 9.59 13.69
N ILE A 202 -18.48 8.36 14.19
CA ILE A 202 -18.57 7.15 13.36
C ILE A 202 -19.88 7.13 12.57
N ASN A 203 -21.02 7.28 13.27
CA ASN A 203 -22.34 7.24 12.66
C ASN A 203 -22.56 8.44 11.72
N ASN A 204 -22.10 9.64 12.13
CA ASN A 204 -22.17 10.86 11.33
C ASN A 204 -23.61 11.20 10.86
N GLU A 205 -24.62 10.84 11.66
CA GLU A 205 -26.04 11.03 11.36
C GLU A 205 -26.60 12.37 11.87
N ASN A 206 -26.00 12.92 12.93
CA ASN A 206 -26.45 14.19 13.52
C ASN A 206 -26.13 15.38 12.58
N GLU A 207 -27.16 15.92 11.92
CA GLU A 207 -27.04 17.03 10.97
C GLU A 207 -26.40 18.29 11.56
N GLN A 208 -26.54 18.54 12.86
CA GLN A 208 -25.91 19.70 13.50
C GLN A 208 -24.39 19.54 13.67
N LEU A 209 -23.93 18.29 13.86
CA LEU A 209 -22.51 17.96 14.03
C LEU A 209 -21.79 17.66 12.71
N LYS A 210 -22.54 17.30 11.67
CA LYS A 210 -22.05 16.96 10.33
C LYS A 210 -21.10 18.00 9.74
N LYS A 211 -21.35 19.29 9.97
CA LYS A 211 -20.45 20.37 9.54
C LYS A 211 -19.08 20.30 10.24
N TYR A 212 -19.06 20.00 11.54
CA TYR A 212 -17.82 19.87 12.31
C TYR A 212 -17.05 18.62 11.86
N TRP A 213 -17.75 17.53 11.53
CA TRP A 213 -17.12 16.33 10.98
C TRP A 213 -16.45 16.59 9.63
N LYS A 214 -17.07 17.40 8.74
CA LYS A 214 -16.44 17.83 7.48
C LYS A 214 -15.18 18.68 7.73
N ILE A 215 -15.29 19.69 8.60
CA ILE A 215 -14.15 20.54 9.00
C ILE A 215 -13.02 19.67 9.55
N TYR A 216 -13.33 18.74 10.45
CA TYR A 216 -12.35 17.87 11.06
C TYR A 216 -11.65 16.95 10.05
N LYS A 217 -12.39 16.36 9.11
CA LYS A 217 -11.82 15.55 8.02
C LYS A 217 -10.86 16.38 7.16
N SER A 218 -11.21 17.63 6.84
CA SER A 218 -10.33 18.57 6.12
C SER A 218 -9.07 18.89 6.92
N ILE A 219 -9.21 19.20 8.22
CA ILE A 219 -8.07 19.48 9.11
C ILE A 219 -7.12 18.28 9.21
N ARG A 220 -7.67 17.07 9.40
CA ARG A 220 -6.89 15.83 9.44
C ARG A 220 -6.09 15.62 8.16
N LYS A 221 -6.74 15.86 7.01
CA LYS A 221 -6.12 15.76 5.68
C LYS A 221 -4.99 16.75 5.49
N ILE A 222 -5.23 18.03 5.76
CA ILE A 222 -4.20 19.06 5.71
C ILE A 222 -3.02 18.69 6.61
N ALA A 223 -3.31 18.25 7.84
CA ALA A 223 -2.27 17.92 8.81
C ALA A 223 -1.36 16.77 8.37
N TYR A 224 -1.92 15.63 7.91
CA TYR A 224 -1.06 14.52 7.47
C TYR A 224 -0.42 14.80 6.12
N VAL A 225 -1.08 15.49 5.18
CA VAL A 225 -0.43 15.83 3.89
C VAL A 225 0.77 16.73 4.15
N LEU A 226 0.65 17.71 5.04
CA LEU A 226 1.71 18.63 5.37
C LEU A 226 2.86 17.97 6.14
N MET A 227 2.56 17.10 7.10
CA MET A 227 3.59 16.38 7.84
C MET A 227 4.27 15.31 6.98
N ASP A 228 3.49 14.45 6.34
CA ASP A 228 4.02 13.27 5.66
C ASP A 228 4.75 13.66 4.37
N SER A 229 4.32 14.72 3.68
CA SER A 229 5.05 15.25 2.51
C SER A 229 6.48 15.66 2.83
N HIS A 230 6.73 16.20 4.02
CA HIS A 230 8.09 16.57 4.45
C HIS A 230 9.03 15.37 4.58
N TYR A 231 8.49 14.18 4.83
CA TYR A 231 9.25 12.95 5.01
C TYR A 231 9.13 11.96 3.84
N ALA A 232 8.31 12.29 2.83
CA ALA A 232 8.08 11.46 1.66
C ALA A 232 8.95 11.94 0.48
N PRO A 233 9.38 11.05 -0.41
CA PRO A 233 10.11 11.41 -1.62
C PRO A 233 9.16 11.95 -2.70
N ILE A 234 8.38 12.98 -2.38
CA ILE A 234 7.40 13.59 -3.29
C ILE A 234 7.84 14.97 -3.75
N PRO A 235 7.46 15.39 -4.98
CA PRO A 235 7.98 16.63 -5.58
C PRO A 235 7.27 17.90 -5.10
N PHE A 236 6.53 17.86 -4.00
CA PHE A 236 5.81 19.02 -3.46
C PHE A 236 5.87 19.06 -1.95
N ASN A 237 5.82 20.28 -1.40
CA ASN A 237 5.67 20.54 0.03
C ASN A 237 4.53 21.55 0.23
N LEU A 238 3.72 21.35 1.28
CA LEU A 238 2.75 22.35 1.71
C LEU A 238 3.38 23.27 2.75
N GLU A 239 3.17 24.57 2.59
CA GLU A 239 3.64 25.58 3.52
C GLU A 239 2.51 25.96 4.51
N LEU A 240 2.69 25.65 5.80
CA LEU A 240 1.67 25.89 6.82
C LEU A 240 1.32 27.38 6.94
N SER A 241 2.31 28.26 6.88
CA SER A 241 2.14 29.72 6.92
C SER A 241 1.17 30.19 5.83
N SER A 242 1.38 29.77 4.59
CA SER A 242 0.52 30.09 3.44
C SER A 242 -0.91 29.60 3.64
N ILE A 243 -1.11 28.40 4.19
CA ILE A 243 -2.45 27.89 4.55
C ILE A 243 -3.06 28.79 5.63
N VAL A 244 -2.35 28.98 6.75
CA VAL A 244 -2.80 29.69 7.95
C VAL A 244 -3.09 31.18 7.72
N LEU A 245 -2.35 31.84 6.83
CA LEU A 245 -2.54 33.25 6.48
C LEU A 245 -3.81 33.49 5.67
N ASN A 246 -4.25 32.49 4.90
CA ASN A 246 -5.39 32.61 3.97
C ASN A 246 -6.62 31.79 4.42
N LEU A 247 -6.63 31.26 5.64
CA LEU A 247 -7.71 30.39 6.14
C LEU A 247 -9.09 31.04 6.13
N ASP A 248 -9.16 32.36 6.34
CA ASP A 248 -10.39 33.15 6.28
C ASP A 248 -10.98 33.19 4.86
N HIS A 249 -10.15 33.25 3.83
CA HIS A 249 -10.57 33.18 2.43
C HIS A 249 -11.04 31.78 2.00
N TYR A 250 -10.61 30.72 2.69
CA TYR A 250 -10.94 29.33 2.34
C TYR A 250 -12.02 28.71 3.23
N GLN A 251 -12.68 29.47 4.11
CA GLN A 251 -13.61 28.91 5.10
C GLN A 251 -14.73 28.05 4.47
N ASP A 252 -15.35 28.52 3.39
CA ASP A 252 -16.41 27.77 2.69
C ASP A 252 -15.81 26.61 1.88
N SER A 253 -14.62 26.83 1.33
CA SER A 253 -13.86 25.80 0.60
C SER A 253 -13.42 24.64 1.51
N LEU A 254 -13.27 24.85 2.83
CA LEU A 254 -12.96 23.78 3.77
C LEU A 254 -14.13 22.80 3.98
N ILE A 255 -15.36 23.24 3.71
CA ILE A 255 -16.59 22.45 3.87
C ILE A 255 -17.10 21.94 2.52
N ASP A 256 -16.98 22.75 1.47
CA ASP A 256 -17.42 22.41 0.11
C ASP A 256 -16.40 21.49 -0.59
N SER A 257 -16.77 20.21 -0.69
CA SER A 257 -16.00 19.19 -1.39
C SER A 257 -15.82 19.45 -2.89
N SER A 258 -16.64 20.33 -3.49
CA SER A 258 -16.54 20.69 -4.90
C SER A 258 -15.58 21.84 -5.18
N SER A 259 -15.10 22.52 -4.13
CA SER A 259 -14.20 23.66 -4.23
C SER A 259 -12.86 23.30 -4.88
N ALA A 260 -12.25 24.28 -5.54
CA ALA A 260 -10.94 24.11 -6.19
C ALA A 260 -9.85 23.70 -5.17
N PHE A 261 -9.91 24.26 -3.95
CA PHE A 261 -9.01 23.91 -2.87
C PHE A 261 -9.12 22.43 -2.47
N GLN A 262 -10.34 21.92 -2.24
CA GLN A 262 -10.52 20.50 -1.88
C GLN A 262 -10.10 19.56 -2.99
N LYS A 263 -10.40 19.92 -4.25
CA LYS A 263 -9.93 19.15 -5.42
C LYS A 263 -8.40 19.09 -5.47
N ALA A 264 -7.71 20.22 -5.29
CA ALA A 264 -6.26 20.28 -5.28
C ALA A 264 -5.67 19.47 -4.11
N LEU A 265 -6.22 19.62 -2.92
CA LEU A 265 -5.82 18.86 -1.73
C LEU A 265 -6.03 17.35 -1.92
N GLU A 266 -7.12 16.94 -2.58
CA GLU A 266 -7.38 15.55 -2.92
C GLU A 266 -6.34 15.00 -3.91
N GLN A 267 -5.96 15.76 -4.95
CA GLN A 267 -4.91 15.33 -5.87
C GLN A 267 -3.56 15.20 -5.17
N MET A 268 -3.21 16.14 -4.27
CA MET A 268 -2.00 16.03 -3.45
C MET A 268 -2.04 14.80 -2.55
N ASN A 269 -3.20 14.51 -1.93
CA ASN A 269 -3.40 13.30 -1.15
C ASN A 269 -3.20 12.03 -2.00
N ILE A 270 -3.76 11.98 -3.22
CA ILE A 270 -3.60 10.84 -4.13
C ILE A 270 -2.13 10.61 -4.51
N VAL A 271 -1.37 11.68 -4.75
CA VAL A 271 0.07 11.56 -5.05
C VAL A 271 0.82 11.04 -3.81
N LEU A 272 0.59 11.63 -2.64
CA LEU A 272 1.17 11.16 -1.38
C LEU A 272 0.85 9.69 -1.13
N GLU A 273 -0.42 9.31 -1.30
CA GLU A 273 -0.88 7.94 -1.09
C GLU A 273 -0.18 6.95 -2.01
N ASN A 274 -0.08 7.26 -3.30
CA ASN A 274 0.58 6.38 -4.27
C ASN A 274 2.11 6.33 -4.12
N SER A 275 2.74 7.42 -3.69
CA SER A 275 4.19 7.52 -3.58
C SER A 275 4.74 7.15 -2.20
N LEU A 276 3.90 7.12 -1.16
CA LEU A 276 4.30 6.82 0.21
C LEU A 276 3.59 5.58 0.76
N TYR A 277 2.27 5.63 0.93
CA TYR A 277 1.54 4.58 1.65
C TYR A 277 1.38 3.30 0.82
N LEU A 278 1.16 3.46 -0.48
CA LEU A 278 0.98 2.39 -1.45
C LEU A 278 2.23 2.13 -2.31
N ASP A 279 3.36 2.76 -1.96
CA ASP A 279 4.64 2.40 -2.54
C ASP A 279 4.91 0.89 -2.31
N PRO A 280 5.39 0.16 -3.32
CA PRO A 280 5.61 -1.28 -3.21
C PRO A 280 6.44 -1.71 -2.01
N ASN A 281 7.49 -0.96 -1.66
CA ASN A 281 8.34 -1.28 -0.53
C ASN A 281 7.69 -0.91 0.80
N SER A 282 6.88 0.16 0.85
CA SER A 282 6.03 0.49 2.00
C SER A 282 5.00 -0.61 2.29
N LEU A 283 4.44 -1.24 1.25
CA LEU A 283 3.53 -2.37 1.40
C LEU A 283 4.27 -3.61 1.92
N LEU A 284 5.43 -3.94 1.34
CA LEU A 284 6.23 -5.10 1.77
C LEU A 284 6.74 -4.96 3.22
N VAL A 285 7.17 -3.77 3.65
CA VAL A 285 7.56 -3.55 5.06
C VAL A 285 6.37 -3.66 6.00
N SER A 286 5.19 -3.20 5.57
CA SER A 286 3.95 -3.35 6.33
C SER A 286 3.55 -4.83 6.50
N ASN A 287 3.69 -5.65 5.45
CA ASN A 287 3.50 -7.10 5.55
C ASN A 287 4.55 -7.75 6.47
N MET A 288 5.84 -7.40 6.34
CA MET A 288 6.89 -7.91 7.24
C MET A 288 6.58 -7.65 8.72
N ARG A 289 6.10 -6.45 9.06
CA ARG A 289 5.69 -6.12 10.44
C ARG A 289 4.47 -6.93 10.89
N SER A 290 3.51 -7.10 9.99
CA SER A 290 2.32 -7.93 10.24
C SER A 290 2.72 -9.40 10.54
N GLU A 291 3.67 -9.97 9.80
CA GLU A 291 4.22 -11.31 10.04
C GLU A 291 4.89 -11.42 11.42
N GLN A 292 5.69 -10.42 11.80
CA GLN A 292 6.36 -10.40 13.09
C GLN A 292 5.37 -10.35 14.27
N ILE A 293 4.31 -9.55 14.15
CA ILE A 293 3.22 -9.50 15.14
C ILE A 293 2.50 -10.86 15.19
N SER A 294 2.14 -11.43 14.04
CA SER A 294 1.46 -12.71 13.96
C SER A 294 2.30 -13.86 14.53
N TYR A 295 3.61 -13.86 14.27
CA TYR A 295 4.56 -14.84 14.83
C TYR A 295 4.66 -14.72 16.35
N LYS A 296 4.80 -13.50 16.89
CA LYS A 296 4.79 -13.24 18.35
C LYS A 296 3.51 -13.79 18.98
N LEU A 297 2.35 -13.58 18.37
CA LEU A 297 1.08 -14.12 18.85
C LEU A 297 1.00 -15.65 18.74
N GLY A 298 1.48 -16.23 17.65
CA GLY A 298 1.51 -17.68 17.44
C GLY A 298 2.41 -18.41 18.43
N SER A 299 3.45 -17.74 18.95
CA SER A 299 4.35 -18.27 19.96
C SER A 299 3.75 -18.36 21.37
N LEU A 300 2.59 -17.73 21.61
CA LEU A 300 1.91 -17.81 22.89
C LEU A 300 1.38 -19.24 23.16
N PRO A 301 1.57 -19.79 24.38
CA PRO A 301 1.03 -21.09 24.77
C PRO A 301 -0.45 -21.25 24.42
N ILE A 302 -0.84 -22.40 23.86
CA ILE A 302 -2.24 -22.67 23.44
C ILE A 302 -3.24 -22.53 24.60
N LYS A 303 -2.80 -22.84 25.83
CA LYS A 303 -3.61 -22.74 27.05
C LYS A 303 -3.92 -21.30 27.46
N GLU A 304 -3.24 -20.32 26.87
CA GLU A 304 -3.43 -18.92 27.19
C GLU A 304 -4.74 -18.40 26.61
N LYS A 305 -5.67 -18.11 27.51
CA LYS A 305 -7.02 -17.62 27.20
C LYS A 305 -6.96 -16.13 26.86
N ILE A 306 -7.12 -15.80 25.59
CA ILE A 306 -7.17 -14.40 25.10
C ILE A 306 -8.59 -13.83 25.02
N ASP A 307 -9.60 -14.59 25.44
CA ASP A 307 -11.00 -14.15 25.44
C ASP A 307 -11.34 -13.27 26.64
N LYS A 308 -10.51 -13.25 27.69
CA LYS A 308 -10.74 -12.46 28.90
C LYS A 308 -10.60 -10.96 28.61
N ILE A 309 -11.54 -10.16 29.12
CA ILE A 309 -11.54 -8.69 28.98
C ILE A 309 -10.23 -8.08 29.48
N SER A 310 -9.65 -8.59 30.58
CA SER A 310 -8.37 -8.11 31.10
C SER A 310 -7.22 -8.34 30.10
N VAL A 311 -7.14 -9.52 29.49
CA VAL A 311 -6.09 -9.86 28.53
C VAL A 311 -6.23 -9.02 27.25
N ILE A 312 -7.46 -8.78 26.80
CA ILE A 312 -7.73 -7.90 25.66
C ILE A 312 -7.35 -6.46 25.97
N ARG A 313 -7.64 -6.00 27.18
CA ARG A 313 -7.16 -4.69 27.65
C ARG A 313 -5.64 -4.63 27.59
N ASP A 314 -4.93 -5.64 28.09
CA ASP A 314 -3.47 -5.69 28.09
C ASP A 314 -2.88 -5.61 26.67
N LEU A 315 -3.55 -6.21 25.66
CA LEU A 315 -3.15 -6.13 24.25
C LEU A 315 -3.31 -4.72 23.64
N LEU A 316 -4.24 -3.92 24.16
CA LEU A 316 -4.67 -2.65 23.58
C LEU A 316 -4.14 -1.41 24.32
N GLU A 317 -3.92 -1.51 25.62
CA GLU A 317 -3.55 -0.38 26.47
C GLU A 317 -2.09 0.05 26.28
N PRO A 318 -1.74 1.32 26.55
CA PRO A 318 -0.35 1.77 26.49
C PRO A 318 0.58 0.95 27.40
N LEU A 319 1.82 0.72 26.95
CA LEU A 319 2.83 0.02 27.76
C LEU A 319 3.13 0.78 29.06
N ASN A 320 3.34 0.02 30.12
CA ASN A 320 3.90 0.47 31.39
C ASN A 320 5.28 -0.18 31.62
N GLU A 321 6.03 0.27 32.64
CA GLU A 321 7.37 -0.25 32.95
C GLU A 321 7.41 -1.76 33.27
N LYS A 322 6.27 -2.36 33.60
CA LYS A 322 6.10 -3.78 33.91
C LYS A 322 5.50 -4.57 32.74
N SER A 323 5.27 -3.94 31.59
CA SER A 323 4.64 -4.59 30.44
C SER A 323 5.60 -5.57 29.76
N ASP A 324 5.34 -6.85 29.93
CA ASP A 324 5.98 -7.95 29.22
C ASP A 324 4.94 -8.89 28.56
N GLY A 325 5.43 -9.90 27.84
CA GLY A 325 4.60 -10.94 27.24
C GLY A 325 3.51 -10.41 26.29
N ILE A 326 2.25 -10.72 26.61
CA ILE A 326 1.06 -10.39 25.81
C ILE A 326 0.95 -8.89 25.52
N SER A 327 1.17 -8.06 26.53
CA SER A 327 0.99 -6.60 26.41
C SER A 327 1.94 -5.96 25.38
N ALA A 328 3.09 -6.59 25.16
CA ALA A 328 4.09 -6.13 24.20
C ALA A 328 3.77 -6.49 22.73
N ILE A 329 2.85 -7.42 22.45
CA ILE A 329 2.66 -7.97 21.10
C ILE A 329 2.28 -6.89 20.09
N PHE A 330 1.31 -6.06 20.45
CA PHE A 330 0.83 -4.96 19.59
C PHE A 330 1.41 -3.60 19.99
N GLN A 331 1.83 -3.41 21.23
CA GLN A 331 2.17 -2.09 21.78
C GLN A 331 3.68 -1.80 21.81
N LYS A 332 4.53 -2.81 21.67
CA LYS A 332 5.98 -2.60 21.63
C LYS A 332 6.41 -2.24 20.23
N GLN A 333 6.96 -1.04 20.09
CA GLN A 333 7.83 -0.74 18.95
C GLN A 333 9.11 -1.55 19.12
N ASP A 334 9.49 -2.29 18.09
CA ASP A 334 10.83 -2.86 18.10
C ASP A 334 11.82 -1.69 18.01
N ILE A 335 12.90 -1.78 18.79
CA ILE A 335 13.99 -0.80 18.70
C ILE A 335 14.36 -0.69 17.22
N LEU A 336 14.51 0.53 16.72
CA LEU A 336 14.92 0.82 15.34
C LEU A 336 16.35 0.31 15.10
N SER A 337 16.54 -1.01 15.11
CA SER A 337 17.75 -1.68 14.61
C SER A 337 17.62 -1.74 13.10
N PHE A 338 17.54 -0.58 12.45
CA PHE A 338 17.28 -0.33 11.01
C PHE A 338 17.39 -1.59 10.14
N PRO A 339 16.37 -2.48 10.17
CA PRO A 339 16.55 -3.78 9.56
C PRO A 339 16.57 -3.53 8.06
N GLN A 340 17.71 -3.86 7.44
CA GLN A 340 17.80 -3.80 5.99
C GLN A 340 16.68 -4.68 5.43
N PRO A 341 15.89 -4.19 4.45
CA PRO A 341 14.89 -5.00 3.78
C PRO A 341 15.49 -6.36 3.40
N ASP A 342 14.83 -7.45 3.77
CA ASP A 342 15.29 -8.80 3.45
C ASP A 342 14.82 -9.25 2.05
N TRP A 343 14.46 -8.29 1.18
CA TRP A 343 14.01 -8.51 -0.20
C TRP A 343 14.73 -7.60 -1.20
N ASP A 344 14.57 -7.94 -2.49
CA ASP A 344 15.12 -7.20 -3.62
C ASP A 344 14.36 -5.87 -3.82
N ILE A 345 14.75 -4.84 -3.06
CA ILE A 345 14.12 -3.50 -3.06
C ILE A 345 14.08 -2.84 -4.47
N ASN A 346 15.05 -3.16 -5.32
CA ASN A 346 15.21 -2.57 -6.65
C ASN A 346 14.40 -3.31 -7.75
N ASN A 347 13.84 -4.48 -7.44
CA ASN A 347 13.05 -5.26 -8.39
C ASN A 347 11.87 -5.97 -7.73
N VAL A 348 10.77 -5.21 -7.62
CA VAL A 348 9.47 -5.66 -7.16
C VAL A 348 8.52 -5.78 -8.33
N LEU A 349 7.63 -6.78 -8.30
CA LEU A 349 6.50 -6.85 -9.20
C LEU A 349 5.31 -6.17 -8.53
N ASP A 350 4.97 -4.97 -8.98
CA ASP A 350 3.85 -4.15 -8.46
C ASP A 350 2.70 -4.15 -9.46
N ILE A 351 1.58 -4.77 -9.12
CA ILE A 351 0.38 -4.88 -9.95
C ILE A 351 -0.74 -4.07 -9.31
N THR A 352 -1.45 -3.28 -10.14
CA THR A 352 -2.61 -2.51 -9.72
C THR A 352 -3.81 -2.92 -10.54
N TYR A 353 -4.89 -3.31 -9.87
CA TYR A 353 -6.21 -3.51 -10.45
C TYR A 353 -7.04 -2.27 -10.13
N ASN A 354 -7.59 -1.61 -11.15
CA ASN A 354 -8.38 -0.40 -11.00
C ASN A 354 -9.88 -0.70 -11.11
N GLU A 355 -10.73 0.23 -10.67
CA GLU A 355 -12.20 0.16 -10.80
C GLU A 355 -12.80 -1.11 -10.18
N ILE A 356 -12.17 -1.60 -9.11
CA ILE A 356 -12.59 -2.83 -8.44
C ILE A 356 -13.83 -2.64 -7.57
N ASP A 357 -14.29 -1.40 -7.39
CA ASP A 357 -15.49 -1.06 -6.64
C ASP A 357 -16.77 -1.63 -7.28
N TYR A 358 -16.75 -1.90 -8.58
CA TYR A 358 -17.82 -2.63 -9.29
C TYR A 358 -17.72 -4.16 -9.12
N TYR A 359 -16.65 -4.67 -8.51
CA TYR A 359 -16.25 -6.08 -8.49
C TYR A 359 -15.84 -6.58 -7.10
N GLN A 360 -16.31 -5.95 -6.03
CA GLN A 360 -15.82 -6.17 -4.67
C GLN A 360 -15.86 -7.62 -4.19
N SER A 361 -16.82 -8.43 -4.68
CA SER A 361 -16.94 -9.86 -4.33
C SER A 361 -15.85 -10.75 -4.94
N ILE A 362 -15.12 -10.27 -5.94
CA ILE A 362 -14.05 -11.01 -6.63
C ILE A 362 -12.74 -10.89 -5.86
N PHE A 363 -12.46 -9.71 -5.29
CA PHE A 363 -11.20 -9.41 -4.64
C PHE A 363 -11.19 -9.87 -3.17
N PRO A 364 -10.00 -10.18 -2.60
CA PRO A 364 -9.90 -10.70 -1.24
C PRO A 364 -10.29 -9.65 -0.20
N ILE A 365 -11.26 -9.95 0.66
CA ILE A 365 -11.67 -9.06 1.76
C ILE A 365 -10.61 -9.02 2.86
N ASP A 366 -10.13 -10.19 3.29
CA ASP A 366 -9.08 -10.33 4.31
C ASP A 366 -7.71 -10.35 3.63
N THR A 367 -7.09 -9.19 3.50
CA THR A 367 -5.80 -9.07 2.81
C THR A 367 -4.66 -9.75 3.55
N TRP A 368 -4.76 -9.93 4.87
CA TRP A 368 -3.73 -10.65 5.64
C TRP A 368 -3.72 -12.14 5.32
N GLU A 369 -4.89 -12.77 5.32
CA GLU A 369 -5.02 -14.17 4.97
C GLU A 369 -4.56 -14.43 3.53
N PHE A 370 -4.99 -13.56 2.61
CA PHE A 370 -4.60 -13.64 1.20
C PHE A 370 -3.09 -13.52 0.98
N GLU A 371 -2.44 -12.55 1.64
CA GLU A 371 -0.97 -12.41 1.60
C GLU A 371 -0.26 -13.66 2.11
N ARG A 372 -0.75 -14.24 3.23
CA ARG A 372 -0.18 -15.44 3.84
C ARG A 372 -0.28 -16.64 2.89
N GLU A 373 -1.45 -16.90 2.34
CA GLU A 373 -1.69 -18.03 1.42
C GLU A 373 -0.82 -17.94 0.17
N LEU A 374 -0.71 -16.76 -0.44
CA LEU A 374 0.19 -16.55 -1.59
C LEU A 374 1.66 -16.71 -1.21
N THR A 375 2.06 -16.21 -0.04
CA THR A 375 3.43 -16.33 0.45
C THR A 375 3.79 -17.79 0.74
N GLU A 376 2.87 -18.57 1.30
CA GLU A 376 3.02 -20.01 1.53
C GLU A 376 3.13 -20.78 0.21
N ALA A 377 2.25 -20.51 -0.75
CA ALA A 377 2.26 -21.14 -2.07
C ALA A 377 3.56 -20.86 -2.85
N LEU A 378 4.11 -19.65 -2.69
CA LEU A 378 5.37 -19.27 -3.30
C LEU A 378 6.57 -19.75 -2.43
N GLY A 379 6.40 -19.99 -1.14
CA GLY A 379 7.44 -20.41 -0.21
C GLY A 379 7.96 -19.25 0.64
N VAL A 380 7.62 -19.32 1.93
CA VAL A 380 7.84 -18.30 2.98
C VAL A 380 9.29 -17.82 3.09
N ASN A 381 10.26 -18.70 2.83
CA ASN A 381 11.69 -18.36 2.93
C ASN A 381 12.26 -17.73 1.65
N SER A 382 11.46 -17.56 0.60
CA SER A 382 11.95 -17.15 -0.73
C SER A 382 11.23 -15.94 -1.33
N CYS A 383 10.06 -15.60 -0.81
CA CYS A 383 9.18 -14.57 -1.37
C CYS A 383 8.58 -13.73 -0.25
N ARG A 384 8.25 -12.48 -0.58
CA ARG A 384 7.31 -11.65 0.17
C ARG A 384 6.16 -11.26 -0.74
N VAL A 385 4.96 -11.21 -0.18
CA VAL A 385 3.75 -10.77 -0.85
C VAL A 385 3.06 -9.73 0.01
N SER A 386 2.62 -8.63 -0.59
CA SER A 386 1.73 -7.69 0.09
C SER A 386 0.57 -7.29 -0.79
N ALA A 387 -0.60 -7.10 -0.19
CA ALA A 387 -1.82 -6.67 -0.82
C ALA A 387 -2.50 -5.58 -0.01
N ALA A 388 -3.01 -4.54 -0.68
CA ALA A 388 -3.64 -3.41 0.00
C ALA A 388 -4.75 -2.77 -0.83
N TYR A 389 -5.72 -2.21 -0.11
CA TYR A 389 -6.72 -1.30 -0.64
C TYR A 389 -6.42 0.14 -0.19
N PRO A 390 -6.53 1.13 -1.08
CA PRO A 390 -6.61 2.53 -0.69
C PRO A 390 -7.85 2.77 0.19
N PRO A 391 -7.93 3.85 0.97
CA PRO A 391 -9.14 4.21 1.72
C PRO A 391 -10.39 4.31 0.83
N SER A 392 -10.23 4.73 -0.43
CA SER A 392 -11.30 4.81 -1.42
C SER A 392 -11.82 3.45 -1.90
N ARG A 393 -11.05 2.37 -1.70
CA ARG A 393 -11.31 1.00 -2.16
C ARG A 393 -11.58 0.84 -3.66
N LYS A 394 -11.22 1.84 -4.48
CA LYS A 394 -11.40 1.78 -5.94
C LYS A 394 -10.35 0.92 -6.64
N ASN A 395 -9.20 0.72 -6.01
CA ASN A 395 -8.09 -0.03 -6.59
C ASN A 395 -7.66 -1.15 -5.63
N PHE A 396 -7.06 -2.21 -6.16
CA PHE A 396 -6.38 -3.26 -5.39
C PHE A 396 -4.94 -3.36 -5.86
N ARG A 397 -4.00 -3.22 -4.92
CA ARG A 397 -2.56 -3.36 -5.21
C ARG A 397 -2.04 -4.68 -4.69
N LEU A 398 -1.21 -5.33 -5.50
CA LEU A 398 -0.56 -6.59 -5.20
C LEU A 398 0.92 -6.51 -5.56
N VAL A 399 1.77 -6.78 -4.57
CA VAL A 399 3.21 -6.62 -4.69
C VAL A 399 3.90 -7.93 -4.34
N PHE A 400 4.87 -8.32 -5.17
CA PHE A 400 5.76 -9.45 -4.93
C PHE A 400 7.22 -9.00 -4.92
N SER A 401 8.03 -9.60 -4.05
CA SER A 401 9.49 -9.47 -4.11
C SER A 401 10.18 -10.75 -3.67
N ILE A 402 11.39 -10.97 -4.18
CA ILE A 402 12.22 -12.13 -3.86
C ILE A 402 13.06 -11.79 -2.64
N LYS A 403 13.17 -12.72 -1.68
CA LYS A 403 14.00 -12.52 -0.49
C LYS A 403 15.49 -12.56 -0.83
N ASN A 404 16.29 -11.73 -0.16
CA ASN A 404 17.73 -11.59 -0.39
C ASN A 404 18.54 -12.84 -0.03
N ASN A 405 17.99 -13.73 0.79
CA ASN A 405 18.59 -15.04 1.10
C ASN A 405 18.51 -16.05 -0.07
N VAL A 406 17.72 -15.77 -1.11
CA VAL A 406 17.66 -16.59 -2.31
C VAL A 406 18.91 -16.33 -3.15
N ALA A 407 19.69 -17.38 -3.41
CA ALA A 407 20.89 -17.28 -4.23
C ALA A 407 20.58 -16.68 -5.62
N ASP A 408 21.45 -15.80 -6.12
CA ASP A 408 21.26 -15.10 -7.40
C ASP A 408 20.97 -16.04 -8.58
N THR A 409 21.61 -17.22 -8.63
CA THR A 409 21.38 -18.23 -9.67
C THR A 409 19.97 -18.83 -9.64
N LYS A 410 19.24 -18.69 -8.54
CA LYS A 410 17.87 -19.18 -8.35
C LYS A 410 16.82 -18.08 -8.45
N LYS A 411 17.21 -16.80 -8.38
CA LYS A 411 16.28 -15.66 -8.39
C LYS A 411 15.44 -15.62 -9.66
N ILE A 412 15.99 -15.91 -10.84
CA ILE A 412 15.20 -15.95 -12.08
C ILE A 412 14.08 -17.01 -12.03
N TYR A 413 14.35 -18.20 -11.51
CA TYR A 413 13.35 -19.26 -11.42
C TYR A 413 12.25 -18.90 -10.43
N LYS A 414 12.65 -18.21 -9.37
CA LYS A 414 11.72 -17.68 -8.40
C LYS A 414 10.88 -16.52 -8.97
N ALA A 415 11.46 -15.69 -9.83
CA ALA A 415 10.74 -14.67 -10.57
C ALA A 415 9.72 -15.28 -11.54
N LEU A 416 10.07 -16.36 -12.24
CA LEU A 416 9.15 -17.08 -13.12
C LEU A 416 7.98 -17.70 -12.33
N ASP A 417 8.21 -18.20 -11.11
CA ASP A 417 7.15 -18.65 -10.21
C ASP A 417 6.19 -17.54 -9.80
N ILE A 418 6.74 -16.39 -9.41
CA ILE A 418 5.95 -15.21 -9.06
C ILE A 418 5.10 -14.76 -10.24
N THR A 419 5.70 -14.66 -11.43
CA THR A 419 4.99 -14.30 -12.66
C THR A 419 3.87 -15.30 -12.99
N LYS A 420 4.14 -16.60 -12.87
CA LYS A 420 3.12 -17.64 -13.07
C LYS A 420 1.95 -17.42 -12.11
N GLN A 421 2.22 -17.25 -10.81
CA GLN A 421 1.19 -17.05 -9.80
C GLN A 421 0.37 -15.76 -10.04
N ALA A 422 1.04 -14.67 -10.44
CA ALA A 422 0.37 -13.41 -10.77
C ALA A 422 -0.57 -13.54 -11.98
N ILE A 423 -0.16 -14.26 -13.02
CA ILE A 423 -0.98 -14.51 -14.20
C ILE A 423 -2.15 -15.44 -13.87
N GLU A 424 -1.92 -16.51 -13.09
CA GLU A 424 -2.99 -17.42 -12.67
C GLU A 424 -4.04 -16.68 -11.82
N LEU A 425 -3.61 -15.75 -10.96
CA LEU A 425 -4.53 -14.90 -10.20
C LEU A 425 -5.32 -13.93 -11.08
N ASP A 426 -4.66 -13.26 -12.04
CA ASP A 426 -5.34 -12.36 -13.00
C ASP A 426 -6.40 -13.11 -13.82
N LEU A 427 -6.08 -14.35 -14.25
CA LEU A 427 -7.02 -15.22 -14.95
C LEU A 427 -8.21 -15.61 -14.06
N ASP A 428 -7.96 -16.00 -12.80
CA ASP A 428 -9.04 -16.31 -11.85
C ASP A 428 -9.98 -15.10 -11.62
N PHE A 429 -9.43 -13.89 -11.48
CA PHE A 429 -10.25 -12.68 -11.36
C PHE A 429 -11.12 -12.46 -12.60
N LYS A 430 -10.53 -12.62 -13.80
CA LYS A 430 -11.25 -12.48 -15.07
C LYS A 430 -12.33 -13.55 -15.26
N GLU A 431 -12.03 -14.80 -14.92
CA GLU A 431 -13.00 -15.92 -14.96
C GLU A 431 -14.18 -15.67 -14.02
N ARG A 432 -13.94 -14.99 -12.89
CA ARG A 432 -14.99 -14.56 -11.96
C ARG A 432 -15.71 -13.27 -12.36
N GLY A 433 -15.37 -12.70 -13.53
CA GLY A 433 -16.10 -11.60 -14.16
C GLY A 433 -15.42 -10.23 -14.08
N PHE A 434 -14.21 -10.13 -13.53
CA PHE A 434 -13.47 -8.87 -13.53
C PHE A 434 -13.03 -8.50 -14.96
N GLN A 435 -13.27 -7.25 -15.35
CA GLN A 435 -12.91 -6.74 -16.67
C GLN A 435 -11.97 -5.56 -16.52
N ASN A 436 -10.82 -5.65 -17.18
CA ASN A 436 -9.90 -4.54 -17.35
C ASN A 436 -10.10 -3.91 -18.73
N ASN A 437 -9.85 -2.61 -18.84
CA ASN A 437 -9.65 -1.99 -20.14
C ASN A 437 -8.31 -2.45 -20.76
N ASN A 438 -8.17 -2.31 -22.08
CA ASN A 438 -6.98 -2.78 -22.81
C ASN A 438 -5.68 -2.14 -22.29
N GLN A 439 -5.72 -0.86 -21.92
CA GLN A 439 -4.54 -0.16 -21.40
C GLN A 439 -4.04 -0.79 -20.08
N ALA A 440 -4.94 -1.07 -19.15
CA ALA A 440 -4.60 -1.71 -17.88
C ALA A 440 -4.06 -3.14 -18.10
N GLU A 441 -4.61 -3.88 -19.07
CA GLU A 441 -4.09 -5.20 -19.43
C GLU A 441 -2.67 -5.12 -20.01
N ASP A 442 -2.41 -4.13 -20.86
CA ASP A 442 -1.09 -3.92 -21.45
C ASP A 442 -0.06 -3.47 -20.41
N GLU A 443 -0.45 -2.61 -19.47
CA GLU A 443 0.38 -2.21 -18.32
C GLU A 443 0.72 -3.41 -17.42
N PHE A 444 -0.26 -4.28 -17.14
CA PHE A 444 -0.04 -5.53 -16.41
C PHE A 444 1.01 -6.41 -17.10
N LYS A 445 0.84 -6.67 -18.40
CA LYS A 445 1.78 -7.50 -19.17
C LYS A 445 3.18 -6.88 -19.23
N ALA A 446 3.26 -5.56 -19.41
CA ALA A 446 4.52 -4.84 -19.48
C ALA A 446 5.28 -4.88 -18.15
N LYS A 447 4.58 -4.72 -17.02
CA LYS A 447 5.14 -4.86 -15.66
C LYS A 447 5.74 -6.25 -15.43
N ILE A 448 5.02 -7.31 -15.81
CA ILE A 448 5.52 -8.69 -15.76
C ILE A 448 6.80 -8.87 -16.59
N PHE A 449 6.81 -8.37 -17.84
CA PHE A 449 7.99 -8.50 -18.71
C PHE A 449 9.20 -7.74 -18.16
N LYS A 450 9.02 -6.48 -17.74
CA LYS A 450 10.11 -5.68 -17.15
C LYS A 450 10.68 -6.30 -15.88
N TYR A 451 9.82 -6.89 -15.05
CA TYR A 451 10.23 -7.63 -13.86
C TYR A 451 11.14 -8.82 -14.19
N LEU A 452 10.77 -9.63 -15.19
CA LEU A 452 11.60 -10.75 -15.66
C LEU A 452 12.90 -10.29 -16.34
N LEU A 453 12.85 -9.23 -17.16
CA LEU A 453 14.03 -8.68 -17.83
C LEU A 453 15.11 -8.24 -16.83
N LYS A 454 14.72 -7.63 -15.71
CA LYS A 454 15.66 -7.26 -14.64
C LYS A 454 16.37 -8.47 -14.04
N TYR A 455 15.69 -9.60 -13.82
CA TYR A 455 16.34 -10.83 -13.36
C TYR A 455 17.16 -11.55 -14.44
N SER A 456 16.79 -11.40 -15.72
CA SER A 456 17.51 -12.02 -16.83
C SER A 456 18.75 -11.25 -17.26
N PHE A 457 18.71 -9.91 -17.23
CA PHE A 457 19.74 -9.05 -17.81
C PHE A 457 20.37 -8.07 -16.80
N GLY A 458 19.88 -8.01 -15.55
CA GLY A 458 20.45 -7.23 -14.46
C GLY A 458 19.65 -5.98 -14.05
N PHE A 459 19.88 -5.50 -12.82
CA PHE A 459 19.08 -4.44 -12.20
C PHE A 459 19.50 -3.01 -12.57
N GLU A 460 20.78 -2.81 -12.91
CA GLU A 460 21.38 -1.49 -13.21
C GLU A 460 20.96 -0.90 -14.57
N LYS A 461 19.98 -1.51 -15.23
CA LYS A 461 19.59 -1.25 -16.61
C LYS A 461 18.13 -0.84 -16.67
N GLU A 462 17.84 0.04 -17.61
CA GLU A 462 16.48 0.38 -18.00
C GLU A 462 16.08 -0.47 -19.21
N TYR A 463 14.83 -0.94 -19.18
CA TYR A 463 14.23 -1.78 -20.21
C TYR A 463 13.05 -1.05 -20.83
N VAL A 464 13.18 -0.73 -22.11
CA VAL A 464 12.13 -0.11 -22.91
C VAL A 464 11.59 -1.15 -23.88
N LEU A 465 10.28 -1.40 -23.80
CA LEU A 465 9.56 -2.25 -24.74
C LEU A 465 9.00 -1.34 -25.82
N ASP A 466 9.71 -1.24 -26.94
CA ASP A 466 9.35 -0.34 -28.04
C ASP A 466 8.68 -1.13 -29.16
N TYR A 467 7.61 -0.55 -29.70
CA TYR A 467 6.82 -1.16 -30.76
C TYR A 467 6.06 -0.07 -31.53
N PRO A 468 5.83 -0.26 -32.83
CA PRO A 468 5.06 0.68 -33.63
C PRO A 468 3.59 0.73 -33.17
N ILE A 469 3.17 1.89 -32.66
CA ILE A 469 1.76 2.18 -32.34
C ILE A 469 1.04 2.51 -33.65
N THR A 470 0.05 1.70 -34.02
CA THR A 470 -0.74 1.93 -35.24
C THR A 470 -2.13 2.48 -34.89
N LYS A 471 -2.67 3.40 -35.71
CA LYS A 471 -3.97 4.04 -35.47
C LYS A 471 -5.16 3.06 -35.37
N LYS A 472 -5.01 1.82 -35.84
CA LYS A 472 -6.07 0.80 -35.87
C LYS A 472 -6.01 -0.17 -34.69
N VAL A 473 -4.85 -0.34 -34.04
CA VAL A 473 -4.64 -1.35 -33.00
C VAL A 473 -3.91 -0.71 -31.83
N ASN A 474 -4.65 -0.43 -30.75
CA ASN A 474 -4.11 0.09 -29.50
C ASN A 474 -3.47 -0.99 -28.61
N ASN A 475 -3.27 -2.21 -29.11
CA ASN A 475 -2.77 -3.31 -28.30
C ASN A 475 -1.24 -3.42 -28.40
N VAL A 476 -0.61 -3.53 -27.25
CA VAL A 476 0.82 -3.84 -27.14
C VAL A 476 1.06 -5.28 -27.65
N PRO A 477 2.13 -5.55 -28.41
CA PRO A 477 2.47 -6.89 -28.89
C PRO A 477 3.05 -7.81 -27.78
N LEU A 478 2.33 -7.88 -26.66
CA LEU A 478 2.58 -8.74 -25.51
C LEU A 478 1.52 -9.84 -25.44
N PHE A 479 1.97 -11.09 -25.60
CA PHE A 479 1.09 -12.25 -25.71
C PHE A 479 1.35 -13.23 -24.58
N PHE A 480 0.35 -13.46 -23.75
CA PHE A 480 0.38 -14.42 -22.65
C PHE A 480 -0.62 -15.52 -22.97
N GLY A 481 -0.18 -16.78 -22.98
CA GLY A 481 -1.11 -17.88 -23.25
C GLY A 481 -0.50 -19.24 -23.03
N ARG A 482 -1.36 -20.25 -22.91
CA ARG A 482 -0.96 -21.66 -22.81
C ARG A 482 -0.91 -22.28 -24.21
N GLY A 483 0.20 -22.94 -24.51
CA GLY A 483 0.40 -23.67 -25.76
C GLY A 483 0.98 -22.84 -26.90
N SER A 484 2.00 -23.39 -27.58
CA SER A 484 2.67 -22.76 -28.72
C SER A 484 1.71 -22.44 -29.86
N VAL A 485 0.81 -23.37 -30.18
CA VAL A 485 -0.19 -23.20 -31.24
C VAL A 485 -1.11 -22.01 -30.94
N ASN A 486 -1.68 -21.96 -29.74
CA ASN A 486 -2.59 -20.89 -29.35
C ASN A 486 -1.90 -19.52 -29.39
N VAL A 487 -0.71 -19.41 -28.78
CA VAL A 487 0.04 -18.14 -28.76
C VAL A 487 0.48 -17.73 -30.17
N SER A 488 0.90 -18.68 -31.01
CA SER A 488 1.22 -18.39 -32.42
C SER A 488 0.02 -17.89 -33.22
N ASN A 489 -1.18 -18.37 -32.92
CA ASN A 489 -2.42 -17.89 -33.55
C ASN A 489 -2.80 -16.48 -33.09
N LEU A 490 -2.63 -16.18 -31.78
CA LEU A 490 -2.83 -14.82 -31.26
C LEU A 490 -1.88 -13.81 -31.92
N ILE A 491 -0.61 -14.20 -32.08
CA ILE A 491 0.39 -13.42 -32.79
C ILE A 491 0.02 -13.27 -34.27
N GLN A 492 -0.41 -14.34 -34.92
CA GLN A 492 -0.82 -14.29 -36.33
C GLN A 492 -1.95 -13.29 -36.54
N LYS A 493 -2.97 -13.32 -35.66
CA LYS A 493 -4.08 -12.37 -35.69
C LYS A 493 -3.57 -10.93 -35.55
N TYR A 494 -2.69 -10.67 -34.59
CA TYR A 494 -2.08 -9.35 -34.44
C TYR A 494 -1.33 -8.90 -35.70
N ILE A 495 -0.49 -9.78 -36.28
CA ILE A 495 0.24 -9.47 -37.52
C ILE A 495 -0.73 -9.11 -38.64
N ASP A 496 -1.83 -9.85 -38.80
CA ASP A 496 -2.83 -9.57 -39.83
C ASP A 496 -3.51 -8.21 -39.62
N ASP A 497 -3.71 -7.79 -38.38
CA ASP A 497 -4.33 -6.51 -38.03
C ASP A 497 -3.37 -5.32 -38.25
N VAL A 498 -2.05 -5.51 -38.13
CA VAL A 498 -1.06 -4.41 -38.19
C VAL A 498 -0.21 -4.36 -39.46
N LYS A 499 -0.09 -5.45 -40.24
CA LYS A 499 0.87 -5.58 -41.36
C LYS A 499 0.85 -4.45 -42.37
N ASP A 500 -0.32 -3.87 -42.65
CA ASP A 500 -0.47 -2.79 -43.63
C ASP A 500 0.14 -1.46 -43.17
N ASN A 501 0.42 -1.33 -41.87
CA ASN A 501 1.03 -0.15 -41.26
C ASN A 501 2.50 -0.34 -40.90
N LEU A 502 3.08 -1.49 -41.21
CA LEU A 502 4.46 -1.85 -40.85
C LEU A 502 5.34 -1.99 -42.09
N SER A 503 6.65 -1.79 -41.92
CA SER A 503 7.60 -2.08 -42.99
C SER A 503 7.70 -3.59 -43.25
N THR A 504 8.20 -3.96 -44.43
CA THR A 504 8.45 -5.37 -44.76
C THR A 504 9.40 -6.05 -43.78
N ASP A 505 10.35 -5.29 -43.23
CA ASP A 505 11.33 -5.77 -42.25
C ASP A 505 10.67 -6.03 -40.89
N GLN A 506 9.83 -5.10 -40.42
CA GLN A 506 9.06 -5.27 -39.18
C GLN A 506 8.11 -6.48 -39.28
N VAL A 507 7.38 -6.62 -40.39
CA VAL A 507 6.52 -7.80 -40.60
C VAL A 507 7.34 -9.09 -40.63
N HIS A 508 8.56 -9.07 -41.17
CA HIS A 508 9.46 -10.21 -41.16
C HIS A 508 9.89 -10.59 -39.74
N GLU A 509 10.29 -9.62 -38.92
CA GLU A 509 10.65 -9.80 -37.50
C GLU A 509 9.51 -10.47 -36.73
N LEU A 510 8.27 -9.96 -36.85
CA LEU A 510 7.11 -10.52 -36.16
C LEU A 510 6.85 -11.98 -36.57
N LYS A 511 6.97 -12.30 -37.86
CA LYS A 511 6.77 -13.66 -38.38
C LYS A 511 7.85 -14.63 -37.88
N VAL A 512 9.09 -14.19 -37.78
CA VAL A 512 10.19 -15.01 -37.22
C VAL A 512 9.89 -15.41 -35.78
N VAL A 513 9.41 -14.47 -34.95
CA VAL A 513 9.05 -14.76 -33.55
C VAL A 513 7.87 -15.72 -33.47
N ARG A 514 6.83 -15.49 -34.28
CA ARG A 514 5.66 -16.39 -34.40
C ARG A 514 6.09 -17.82 -34.74
N ASP A 515 6.93 -17.97 -35.77
CA ASP A 515 7.37 -19.27 -36.25
C ASP A 515 8.22 -19.99 -35.21
N ARG A 516 9.12 -19.26 -34.55
CA ARG A 516 9.89 -19.82 -33.44
C ARG A 516 8.97 -20.33 -32.33
N ILE A 517 7.96 -19.56 -31.94
CA ILE A 517 7.00 -19.99 -30.91
C ILE A 517 6.27 -21.26 -31.35
N ARG A 518 5.82 -21.34 -32.61
CA ARG A 518 5.15 -22.52 -33.15
C ARG A 518 6.04 -23.77 -33.06
N ASP A 519 7.32 -23.63 -33.39
CA ASP A 519 8.31 -24.71 -33.40
C ASP A 519 8.72 -25.20 -32.00
N LEU A 520 8.44 -24.42 -30.93
CA LEU A 520 8.70 -24.87 -29.55
C LEU A 520 7.91 -26.13 -29.16
N ASN A 521 6.78 -26.41 -29.85
CA ASN A 521 5.86 -27.52 -29.54
C ASN A 521 5.57 -27.68 -28.04
N TYR A 522 5.34 -26.55 -27.37
CA TYR A 522 5.29 -26.48 -25.91
C TYR A 522 3.87 -26.18 -25.45
N ARG A 523 3.38 -26.93 -24.45
CA ARG A 523 1.99 -26.83 -23.96
C ARG A 523 1.79 -25.89 -22.77
N GLY A 524 2.87 -25.49 -22.10
CA GLY A 524 2.78 -24.64 -20.91
C GLY A 524 2.53 -23.17 -21.24
N LEU A 525 2.63 -22.32 -20.22
CA LEU A 525 2.53 -20.87 -20.35
C LEU A 525 3.71 -20.29 -21.12
N ILE A 526 3.41 -19.47 -22.12
CA ILE A 526 4.34 -18.73 -22.96
C ILE A 526 4.04 -17.26 -22.78
N LEU A 527 5.09 -16.47 -22.52
CA LEU A 527 5.03 -15.01 -22.51
C LEU A 527 5.90 -14.53 -23.66
N ALA A 528 5.32 -13.84 -24.63
CA ALA A 528 6.05 -13.36 -25.80
C ALA A 528 5.88 -11.84 -25.96
N PHE A 529 7.00 -11.14 -26.16
CA PHE A 529 7.01 -9.76 -26.62
C PHE A 529 7.58 -9.72 -28.03
N LEU A 530 6.83 -9.12 -28.93
CA LEU A 530 7.20 -8.97 -30.34
C LEU A 530 7.45 -7.50 -30.62
N GLY A 531 8.71 -7.12 -30.71
CA GLY A 531 9.12 -5.73 -30.82
C GLY A 531 10.49 -5.52 -30.21
N SER A 532 10.94 -4.29 -30.30
CA SER A 532 12.28 -3.89 -29.90
C SER A 532 12.41 -3.81 -28.39
N THR A 533 13.02 -4.83 -27.77
CA THR A 533 13.45 -4.74 -26.37
C THR A 533 14.77 -3.99 -26.30
N LYS A 534 14.69 -2.70 -25.95
CA LYS A 534 15.85 -1.82 -25.87
C LYS A 534 16.39 -1.74 -24.46
N ILE A 535 17.71 -1.83 -24.33
CA ILE A 535 18.44 -1.85 -23.05
C ILE A 535 19.42 -0.68 -23.03
N ARG A 536 19.37 0.13 -21.97
CA ARG A 536 20.38 1.16 -21.67
C ARG A 536 20.74 1.13 -20.19
N LYS A 537 21.89 1.69 -19.82
CA LYS A 537 22.14 1.99 -18.41
C LYS A 537 21.27 3.17 -17.99
N ALA A 538 20.82 3.20 -16.74
CA ALA A 538 19.86 4.20 -16.25
C ALA A 538 20.29 5.68 -16.48
N ASN A 539 21.60 5.94 -16.59
CA ASN A 539 22.16 7.29 -16.78
C ASN A 539 22.66 7.56 -18.21
N GLU A 540 22.41 6.66 -19.16
CA GLU A 540 22.85 6.80 -20.55
C GLU A 540 21.64 7.14 -21.44
N THR A 541 21.81 8.09 -22.37
CA THR A 541 20.75 8.46 -23.32
C THR A 541 20.64 7.47 -24.48
N THR A 542 21.74 6.80 -24.82
CA THR A 542 21.84 5.86 -25.94
C THR A 542 21.55 4.42 -25.52
N PHE A 543 20.81 3.69 -26.36
CA PHE A 543 20.60 2.27 -26.16
C PHE A 543 21.85 1.46 -26.50
N SER A 544 22.23 0.60 -25.56
CA SER A 544 23.39 -0.30 -25.67
C SER A 544 23.08 -1.59 -26.40
N CYS A 545 21.80 -2.00 -26.40
CA CYS A 545 21.35 -3.25 -26.98
C CYS A 545 19.87 -3.18 -27.36
N GLU A 546 19.50 -3.94 -28.38
CA GLU A 546 18.14 -4.11 -28.88
C GLU A 546 17.95 -5.59 -29.25
N PHE A 547 16.77 -6.13 -29.00
CA PHE A 547 16.38 -7.48 -29.40
C PHE A 547 15.00 -7.43 -30.06
N ASP A 548 14.81 -8.19 -31.14
CA ASP A 548 13.61 -8.12 -31.99
C ASP A 548 12.44 -8.95 -31.42
N GLY A 549 12.75 -9.92 -30.56
CA GLY A 549 11.74 -10.71 -29.87
C GLY A 549 12.27 -11.40 -28.61
N ILE A 550 11.41 -11.48 -27.60
CA ILE A 550 11.72 -12.15 -26.33
C ILE A 550 10.57 -13.08 -25.95
N VAL A 551 10.92 -14.34 -25.63
CA VAL A 551 9.95 -15.37 -25.22
C VAL A 551 10.39 -16.02 -23.92
N TYR A 552 9.55 -15.94 -22.88
CA TYR A 552 9.73 -16.66 -21.62
C TYR A 552 8.82 -17.89 -21.54
N LEU A 553 9.34 -18.97 -20.96
CA LEU A 553 8.62 -20.20 -20.64
C LEU A 553 8.63 -20.47 -19.12
N PRO A 554 7.71 -19.86 -18.33
CA PRO A 554 7.78 -19.92 -16.87
C PRO A 554 7.78 -21.31 -16.22
N TYR A 555 7.27 -22.35 -16.89
CA TYR A 555 7.32 -23.72 -16.34
C TYR A 555 8.65 -24.46 -16.61
N ARG A 556 9.55 -23.95 -17.46
CA ARG A 556 10.84 -24.60 -17.79
C ARG A 556 12.00 -24.15 -16.90
N LYS A 557 11.94 -24.44 -15.60
CA LYS A 557 12.93 -23.95 -14.61
C LYS A 557 14.30 -24.65 -14.60
N LYS A 558 14.49 -25.72 -15.37
CA LYS A 558 15.77 -26.46 -15.42
C LYS A 558 16.26 -26.67 -16.85
N GLU A 559 15.58 -26.04 -17.79
CA GLU A 559 15.84 -26.11 -19.21
C GLU A 559 15.97 -24.68 -19.72
N GLU A 560 15.87 -24.52 -21.04
CA GLU A 560 15.76 -23.24 -21.73
C GLU A 560 14.48 -22.52 -21.29
N PHE A 561 14.63 -21.48 -20.47
CA PHE A 561 13.51 -20.73 -19.92
C PHE A 561 13.23 -19.42 -20.69
N LEU A 562 14.21 -18.96 -21.46
CA LEU A 562 14.18 -17.68 -22.17
C LEU A 562 14.78 -17.87 -23.57
N PHE A 563 14.07 -17.36 -24.57
CA PHE A 563 14.52 -17.27 -25.95
C PHE A 563 14.63 -15.80 -26.35
N VAL A 564 15.77 -15.44 -26.93
CA VAL A 564 16.03 -14.09 -27.47
C VAL A 564 16.23 -14.22 -28.97
N ILE A 565 15.51 -13.41 -29.73
CA ILE A 565 15.43 -13.53 -31.19
C ILE A 565 16.02 -12.28 -31.83
N GLU A 566 16.83 -12.51 -32.87
CA GLU A 566 17.38 -11.49 -33.76
C GLU A 566 17.06 -11.88 -35.21
N ALA A 567 16.48 -10.96 -35.97
CA ALA A 567 16.15 -11.17 -37.38
C ALA A 567 16.89 -10.17 -38.30
N LYS A 568 17.12 -10.59 -39.53
CA LYS A 568 17.75 -9.81 -40.61
C LYS A 568 17.08 -10.18 -41.92
N ASN A 569 16.33 -9.26 -42.52
CA ASN A 569 15.64 -9.51 -43.78
C ASN A 569 16.56 -9.40 -45.02
N LYS A 570 17.64 -10.19 -45.05
CA LYS A 570 18.58 -10.24 -46.18
C LYS A 570 19.18 -11.64 -46.37
N PRO A 571 19.68 -12.00 -47.57
CA PRO A 571 20.40 -13.25 -47.79
C PRO A 571 21.58 -13.40 -46.82
N ASN A 572 21.80 -14.61 -46.28
CA ASN A 572 22.78 -14.89 -45.23
C ASN A 572 22.60 -14.08 -43.93
N GLY A 573 21.39 -13.54 -43.71
CA GLY A 573 21.05 -12.76 -42.53
C GLY A 573 21.24 -13.50 -41.21
N SER A 574 21.12 -14.84 -41.20
CA SER A 574 21.33 -15.67 -40.00
C SER A 574 22.74 -15.55 -39.42
N THR A 575 23.78 -15.44 -40.26
CA THR A 575 25.17 -15.33 -39.79
C THR A 575 25.40 -13.99 -39.07
N GLU A 576 24.87 -12.91 -39.63
CA GLU A 576 24.95 -11.58 -39.01
C GLU A 576 24.11 -11.50 -37.73
N ALA A 577 22.88 -12.01 -37.77
CA ALA A 577 22.01 -12.10 -36.60
C ALA A 577 22.70 -12.87 -35.46
N LYS A 578 23.32 -14.01 -35.77
CA LYS A 578 24.08 -14.83 -34.81
C LYS A 578 25.27 -14.08 -34.22
N ALA A 579 26.05 -13.39 -35.05
CA ALA A 579 27.19 -12.60 -34.59
C ALA A 579 26.76 -11.44 -33.67
N GLN A 580 25.70 -10.73 -34.05
CA GLN A 580 25.12 -9.62 -33.29
C GLN A 580 24.53 -10.09 -31.97
N LEU A 581 23.72 -11.15 -31.98
CA LEU A 581 23.12 -11.74 -30.80
C LEU A 581 24.20 -12.25 -29.83
N LYS A 582 25.24 -12.93 -30.34
CA LYS A 582 26.38 -13.40 -29.52
C LYS A 582 27.11 -12.23 -28.86
N LYS A 583 27.34 -11.13 -29.57
CA LYS A 583 27.99 -9.93 -29.03
C LYS A 583 27.15 -9.30 -27.92
N ARG A 584 25.85 -9.09 -28.18
CA ARG A 584 24.89 -8.50 -27.24
C ARG A 584 24.74 -9.33 -25.96
N LEU A 585 24.58 -10.65 -26.08
CA LEU A 585 24.45 -11.54 -24.92
C LEU A 585 25.73 -11.59 -24.09
N LYS A 586 26.92 -11.62 -24.71
CA LYS A 586 28.20 -11.53 -23.96
C LYS A 586 28.32 -10.27 -23.12
N GLN A 587 27.76 -9.16 -23.58
CA GLN A 587 27.83 -7.87 -22.90
C GLN A 587 26.76 -7.71 -21.82
N HIS A 588 25.56 -8.25 -22.05
CA HIS A 588 24.40 -7.95 -21.21
C HIS A 588 23.86 -9.11 -20.37
N LEU A 589 24.15 -10.37 -20.71
CA LEU A 589 23.69 -11.53 -19.96
C LEU A 589 24.60 -11.77 -18.73
N PRO A 590 24.04 -11.90 -17.51
CA PRO A 590 24.79 -12.25 -16.32
C PRO A 590 25.56 -13.56 -16.48
N LYS A 591 26.74 -13.65 -15.85
CA LYS A 591 27.62 -14.84 -15.90
C LYS A 591 26.99 -16.11 -15.33
N THR A 592 25.89 -15.97 -14.58
CA THR A 592 25.11 -17.07 -14.00
C THR A 592 24.34 -17.88 -15.04
N PHE A 593 24.16 -17.35 -16.24
CA PHE A 593 23.46 -18.01 -17.34
C PHE A 593 24.44 -18.42 -18.44
N ASP A 594 24.08 -19.49 -19.14
CA ASP A 594 24.66 -19.90 -20.42
C ASP A 594 23.60 -19.78 -21.51
N TYR A 595 24.06 -19.81 -22.75
CA TYR A 595 23.19 -19.75 -23.91
C TYR A 595 23.74 -20.55 -25.08
N GLN A 596 22.83 -21.12 -25.86
CA GLN A 596 23.10 -21.73 -27.16
C GLN A 596 22.46 -20.87 -28.25
N ILE A 597 23.15 -20.67 -29.38
CA ILE A 597 22.59 -19.93 -30.52
C ILE A 597 22.41 -20.85 -31.72
N ASP A 598 21.15 -20.98 -32.13
CA ASP A 598 20.74 -21.75 -33.30
C ASP A 598 20.24 -20.80 -34.40
N ASP A 599 20.37 -21.26 -35.64
CA ASP A 599 19.90 -20.50 -36.79
C ASP A 599 18.39 -20.73 -36.97
N LEU A 600 17.63 -19.66 -37.19
CA LEU A 600 16.21 -19.71 -37.53
C LEU A 600 16.07 -19.49 -39.04
N GLY A 601 16.27 -20.58 -39.79
CA GLY A 601 16.37 -20.52 -41.24
C GLY A 601 17.55 -19.65 -41.71
N ASN A 602 17.43 -19.03 -42.89
CA ASN A 602 18.53 -18.27 -43.50
C ASN A 602 18.58 -16.78 -43.10
N LYS A 603 17.64 -16.31 -42.28
CA LYS A 603 17.39 -14.88 -42.05
C LYS A 603 17.33 -14.46 -40.57
N ALA A 604 17.42 -15.40 -39.62
CA ALA A 604 17.34 -15.07 -38.21
C ALA A 604 18.19 -16.01 -37.35
N ALA A 605 18.39 -15.63 -36.09
CA ALA A 605 19.04 -16.45 -35.07
C ALA A 605 18.25 -16.38 -33.76
N CYS A 606 18.30 -17.45 -32.98
CA CYS A 606 17.68 -17.54 -31.67
C CYS A 606 18.70 -18.00 -30.65
N ALA A 607 18.75 -17.31 -29.51
CA ALA A 607 19.49 -17.76 -28.36
C ALA A 607 18.55 -18.39 -27.34
N SER A 608 18.79 -19.65 -27.02
CA SER A 608 18.16 -20.35 -25.88
C SER A 608 19.00 -20.12 -24.63
N ILE A 609 18.41 -19.59 -23.56
CA ILE A 609 19.09 -19.25 -22.31
C ILE A 609 18.68 -20.23 -21.20
N PHE A 610 19.69 -20.73 -20.48
CA PHE A 610 19.54 -21.66 -19.36
C PHE A 610 20.54 -21.34 -18.24
N SER A 611 20.30 -21.85 -17.03
CA SER A 611 21.23 -21.63 -15.92
C SER A 611 22.44 -22.55 -16.00
N LYS A 612 23.59 -22.06 -15.57
CA LYS A 612 24.78 -22.89 -15.36
C LYS A 612 24.49 -23.92 -14.28
N SER A 613 24.45 -25.19 -14.67
CA SER A 613 24.53 -26.30 -13.71
C SER A 613 25.83 -26.12 -12.91
N LYS A 614 25.70 -25.88 -11.60
CA LYS A 614 26.81 -26.06 -10.66
C LYS A 614 26.88 -27.52 -10.25
#